data_AF-A0AAU4BTV0-F1
#
_entry.id   AF-A0AAU4BTV0-F1
#
_cell.length_a   1.000
_cell.length_b   1.000
_cell.length_c   1.000
_cell.angle_alpha   90.00
_cell.angle_beta   90.00
_cell.angle_gamma   90.00
#
_symmetry.space_group_name_H-M   'P 1'
#
loop_
_entity.id
_entity.type
_entity.pdbx_description
1 polymer ?
#
loop_
_entity_poly.entity_id
_entity_poly.type
_entity_poly.pdbx_seq_one_letter_code
_entity_poly.pdbx_strand_id
1 'polypeptide(L)'
;MITRRALPVGVDGGKDGYWHPRADGGGRRLVPVDCGDSDSFAGTVRRFRDRFRPEGAMTGGCHDGAFWQRRLRPQLAFLGHHLAGR
;
A
#
# COMPACT_ATOMS: atom_id res chain seq x y z
N MET A 1 6.95 10.90 -28.28
CA MET A 1 6.32 10.98 -26.95
C MET A 1 6.14 9.56 -26.43
N ILE A 2 6.97 9.11 -25.48
CA ILE A 2 6.87 7.77 -24.88
C ILE A 2 5.94 7.87 -23.68
N THR A 3 4.80 7.17 -23.72
CA THR A 3 3.92 7.00 -22.56
C THR A 3 4.65 6.15 -21.54
N ARG A 4 5.11 6.75 -20.43
CA ARG A 4 5.79 6.01 -19.37
C ARG A 4 4.79 5.04 -18.72
N ARG A 5 4.96 3.74 -19.00
CA ARG A 5 4.21 2.66 -18.38
C ARG A 5 4.59 2.59 -16.90
N ALA A 6 3.61 2.75 -16.01
CA ALA A 6 3.79 2.61 -14.57
C ALA A 6 4.11 1.14 -14.24
N LEU A 7 5.23 0.91 -13.55
CA LEU A 7 5.57 -0.41 -13.01
C LEU A 7 5.50 -0.34 -11.47
N PRO A 8 4.96 -1.38 -10.80
CA PRO A 8 4.77 -1.41 -9.36
C PRO A 8 6.11 -1.42 -8.59
N VAL A 9 6.05 -1.08 -7.31
CA VAL A 9 7.17 -1.23 -6.35
C VAL A 9 7.72 -2.66 -6.42
N GLY A 10 9.04 -2.78 -6.57
CA GLY A 10 9.74 -4.03 -6.33
C GLY A 10 10.04 -4.16 -4.83
N VAL A 11 9.67 -5.30 -4.27
CA VAL A 11 10.26 -5.78 -3.01
C VAL A 11 11.58 -6.44 -3.42
N ASP A 12 12.68 -5.69 -3.44
CA ASP A 12 13.99 -6.18 -3.89
C ASP A 12 14.95 -6.50 -2.73
N GLY A 13 14.52 -6.28 -1.47
CA GLY A 13 15.28 -6.71 -0.30
C GLY A 13 16.66 -6.07 -0.16
N GLY A 14 16.82 -4.85 -0.69
CA GLY A 14 18.10 -4.13 -0.69
C GLY A 14 18.64 -3.82 0.72
N LYS A 15 19.95 -3.52 0.77
CA LYS A 15 20.78 -3.36 1.98
C LYS A 15 20.30 -2.30 3.00
N ASP A 16 19.48 -1.35 2.57
CA ASP A 16 18.98 -0.25 3.41
C ASP A 16 17.57 -0.54 3.97
N GLY A 17 17.11 -1.79 3.84
CA GLY A 17 15.84 -2.29 4.32
C GLY A 17 14.86 -2.63 3.19
N TYR A 18 13.85 -3.43 3.55
CA TYR A 18 12.79 -3.92 2.65
C TYR A 18 12.06 -2.78 1.91
N TRP A 19 12.05 -1.57 2.47
CA TRP A 19 11.38 -0.39 1.91
C TRP A 19 12.35 0.77 1.72
N HIS A 20 12.82 1.02 0.51
CA HIS A 20 13.61 2.20 0.17
C HIS A 20 13.05 2.90 -1.07
N PRO A 21 13.17 4.25 -1.17
CA PRO A 21 12.84 4.96 -2.40
C PRO A 21 13.68 4.42 -3.56
N ARG A 22 13.06 4.21 -4.73
CA ARG A 22 13.84 3.90 -5.94
C ARG A 22 14.74 5.08 -6.29
N ALA A 23 15.96 4.77 -6.74
CA ALA A 23 17.00 5.75 -7.04
C ALA A 23 16.63 6.73 -8.18
N ASP A 24 15.63 6.41 -9.00
CA ASP A 24 15.22 7.23 -10.15
C ASP A 24 14.33 8.44 -9.80
N GLY A 25 14.04 8.68 -8.51
CA GLY A 25 13.26 9.84 -8.06
C GLY A 25 11.81 9.86 -8.58
N GLY A 26 11.35 8.76 -9.19
CA GLY A 26 9.99 8.60 -9.70
C GLY A 26 9.00 8.40 -8.57
N GLY A 27 8.66 9.48 -7.87
CA GLY A 27 7.69 9.45 -6.79
C GLY A 27 6.27 9.26 -7.32
N ARG A 28 5.67 8.09 -7.04
CA ARG A 28 4.32 8.00 -6.46
C ARG A 28 4.15 6.69 -5.69
N ARG A 29 4.03 6.87 -4.37
CA ARG A 29 3.77 5.87 -3.33
C ARG A 29 2.39 5.26 -3.52
N LEU A 30 2.28 4.15 -4.22
CA LEU A 30 0.97 3.56 -4.51
C LEU A 30 0.90 2.11 -4.01
N VAL A 31 1.03 1.95 -2.69
CA VAL A 31 0.59 0.72 -2.01
C VAL A 31 -0.45 1.17 -0.97
N PRO A 32 -1.72 0.82 -1.14
CA PRO A 32 -2.75 1.12 -0.15
C PRO A 32 -2.55 0.17 1.04
N VAL A 33 -2.53 0.72 2.24
CA VAL A 33 -2.28 -0.05 3.47
C VAL A 33 -3.54 -0.06 4.31
N ASP A 34 -4.20 -1.21 4.36
CA ASP A 34 -5.37 -1.45 5.19
C ASP A 34 -5.02 -2.35 6.37
N CYS A 35 -5.59 -2.07 7.55
CA CYS A 35 -5.43 -2.92 8.73
C CYS A 35 -6.63 -2.80 9.66
N GLY A 36 -6.94 -3.90 10.33
CA GLY A 36 -7.94 -3.95 11.40
C GLY A 36 -7.50 -3.08 12.59
N ASP A 37 -8.43 -2.37 13.23
CA ASP A 37 -8.14 -1.61 14.45
C ASP A 37 -7.81 -2.52 15.65
N SER A 38 -8.33 -3.74 15.63
CA SER A 38 -8.18 -4.83 16.61
C SER A 38 -7.21 -5.91 16.13
N ASP A 39 -6.52 -5.69 15.01
CA ASP A 39 -5.44 -6.54 14.51
C ASP A 39 -4.21 -6.41 15.43
N SER A 40 -3.55 -7.53 15.73
CA SER A 40 -2.32 -7.55 16.55
C SER A 40 -1.19 -6.72 15.91
N PHE A 41 -1.21 -6.50 14.60
CA PHE A 41 -0.27 -5.67 13.86
C PHE A 41 -0.63 -4.17 13.84
N ALA A 42 -1.80 -3.77 14.34
CA ALA A 42 -2.32 -2.41 14.21
C ALA A 42 -1.35 -1.33 14.75
N GLY A 43 -0.62 -1.62 15.82
CA GLY A 43 0.40 -0.71 16.36
C GLY A 43 1.54 -0.42 15.39
N THR A 44 2.05 -1.44 14.70
CA THR A 44 3.11 -1.28 13.69
C THR A 44 2.58 -0.61 12.44
N VAL A 45 1.37 -0.96 12.00
CA VAL A 45 0.75 -0.34 10.82
C VAL A 45 0.46 1.14 11.04
N ARG A 46 0.00 1.55 12.24
CA ARG A 46 -0.18 2.98 12.57
C ARG A 46 1.14 3.75 12.45
N ARG A 47 2.23 3.25 13.04
CA ARG A 47 3.57 3.87 12.91
C ARG A 47 4.01 4.01 11.44
N PHE A 48 3.78 2.98 10.64
CA PHE A 48 4.07 3.04 9.20
C PHE A 48 3.23 4.12 8.51
N ARG A 49 1.91 4.13 8.76
CA ARG A 49 0.99 5.09 8.15
C ARG A 49 1.29 6.53 8.57
N ASP A 50 1.71 6.77 9.80
CA ASP A 50 2.12 8.09 10.28
C ASP A 50 3.36 8.62 9.52
N ARG A 51 4.32 7.73 9.26
CA ARG A 51 5.57 8.09 8.54
C ARG A 51 5.36 8.26 7.03
N PHE A 52 4.59 7.38 6.42
CA PHE A 52 4.52 7.26 4.96
C PHE A 52 3.22 7.77 4.34
N ARG A 53 2.18 8.00 5.15
CA ARG A 53 0.86 8.49 4.73
C ARG A 53 0.33 7.81 3.46
N PRO A 54 0.27 6.47 3.42
CA PRO A 54 -0.28 5.75 2.27
C PRO A 54 -1.80 5.94 2.21
N GLU A 55 -2.38 5.68 1.04
CA GLU A 55 -3.82 5.44 0.91
C GLU A 55 -4.26 4.20 1.69
N GLY A 56 -5.57 3.93 1.74
CA GLY A 56 -6.16 2.90 2.61
C GLY A 56 -6.49 3.41 4.01
N ALA A 57 -6.93 2.52 4.89
CA ALA A 57 -7.52 2.89 6.17
C ALA A 57 -7.26 1.89 7.31
N MET A 58 -7.29 2.41 8.54
CA MET A 58 -7.53 1.61 9.74
C MET A 58 -9.06 1.49 9.92
N THR A 59 -9.60 0.27 9.99
CA THR A 59 -11.06 0.05 10.13
C THR A 59 -11.34 -1.12 11.07
N GLY A 60 -12.58 -1.23 11.56
CA GLY A 60 -13.02 -2.32 12.44
C GLY A 60 -12.66 -3.72 11.93
N GLY A 61 -11.94 -4.50 12.74
CA GLY A 61 -11.69 -5.92 12.48
C GLY A 61 -10.37 -6.46 13.03
N CYS A 62 -10.23 -7.79 12.96
CA CYS A 62 -9.04 -8.53 13.35
C CYS A 62 -8.25 -9.00 12.12
N HIS A 63 -7.17 -9.75 12.37
CA HIS A 63 -6.36 -10.38 11.34
C HIS A 63 -7.05 -11.64 10.77
N ASP A 64 -8.17 -11.45 10.07
CA ASP A 64 -9.02 -12.55 9.61
C ASP A 64 -9.52 -12.40 8.16
N GLY A 65 -10.04 -13.50 7.61
CA GLY A 65 -10.56 -13.54 6.26
C GLY A 65 -11.75 -12.62 6.02
N ALA A 66 -12.60 -12.39 7.03
CA ALA A 66 -13.77 -11.53 6.88
C ALA A 66 -13.35 -10.05 6.71
N PHE A 67 -12.33 -9.60 7.43
CA PHE A 67 -11.70 -8.30 7.21
C PHE A 67 -11.17 -8.19 5.78
N TRP A 68 -10.37 -9.15 5.32
CA TRP A 68 -9.75 -9.09 3.99
C TRP A 68 -10.76 -9.19 2.85
N GLN A 69 -11.84 -9.96 3.00
CA GLN A 69 -12.94 -9.99 2.03
C GLN A 69 -13.59 -8.60 1.85
N ARG A 70 -13.77 -7.84 2.95
CA ARG A 70 -14.29 -6.47 2.88
C ARG A 70 -13.29 -5.50 2.22
N ARG A 71 -11.98 -5.70 2.43
CA ARG A 71 -10.93 -4.83 1.85
C ARG A 71 -10.63 -5.11 0.37
N LEU A 72 -10.99 -6.28 -0.16
CA LEU A 72 -10.73 -6.65 -1.55
C LEU A 72 -11.28 -5.63 -2.56
N ARG A 73 -12.53 -5.20 -2.41
CA ARG A 73 -13.16 -4.25 -3.35
C ARG A 73 -12.43 -2.89 -3.39
N PRO A 74 -12.16 -2.22 -2.25
CA PRO A 74 -11.33 -1.00 -2.24
C PRO A 74 -9.94 -1.18 -2.85
N GLN A 75 -9.28 -2.31 -2.56
CA GLN A 75 -7.94 -2.62 -3.08
C GLN A 75 -7.93 -2.75 -4.62
N LEU A 76 -8.92 -3.46 -5.18
CA LEU A 76 -9.06 -3.57 -6.63
C LEU A 76 -9.43 -2.24 -7.29
N ALA A 77 -10.27 -1.43 -6.63
CA ALA A 77 -10.61 -0.10 -7.14
C ALA A 77 -9.39 0.84 -7.20
N PHE A 78 -8.56 0.82 -6.16
CA PHE A 78 -7.29 1.54 -6.13
C PHE A 78 -6.37 1.12 -7.29
N LEU A 79 -6.17 -0.20 -7.45
CA LEU A 79 -5.34 -0.73 -8.52
C LEU A 79 -5.89 -0.33 -9.90
N GLY A 80 -7.19 -0.47 -10.12
CA GLY A 80 -7.85 -0.10 -11.36
C GLY A 80 -7.69 1.38 -11.71
N HIS A 81 -7.82 2.28 -10.73
CA HIS A 81 -7.64 3.71 -10.93
C HIS A 81 -6.24 4.05 -11.47
N HIS A 82 -5.20 3.49 -10.86
CA HIS A 82 -3.82 3.77 -11.25
C HIS A 82 -3.37 3.06 -12.52
N LEU A 83 -3.88 1.85 -12.79
CA LEU A 83 -3.63 1.16 -14.06
C LEU A 83 -4.32 1.87 -15.23
N ALA A 84 -5.46 2.51 -15.00
CA ALA A 84 -6.16 3.32 -15.99
C ALA A 84 -5.48 4.68 -16.27
N GLY A 85 -4.39 5.01 -15.57
CA GLY A 85 -3.70 6.29 -15.70
C GLY A 85 -4.53 7.49 -15.22
N ARG A 86 -5.47 7.25 -14.30
CA ARG A 86 -6.31 8.27 -13.67
C ARG A 86 -5.78 8.60 -12.28
#